data_AF-A0A956Q3S3-F1
#
_entry.id   AF-A0A956Q3S3-F1
#
_cell.length_a   1.000
_cell.length_b   1.000
_cell.length_c   1.000
_cell.angle_alpha   90.00
_cell.angle_beta   90.00
_cell.angle_gamma   90.00
#
_symmetry.space_group_name_H-M   'P 1'
#
loop_
_entity.id
_entity.type
_entity.pdbx_description
1 polymer ?
#
loop_
_entity_poly.entity_id
_entity_poly.type
_entity_poly.pdbx_seq_one_letter_code
_entity_poly.pdbx_strand_id
1 'polypeptide(L)'
;MVQRQKQWACLLLVLSLVCITALSSLSGEVWAVGADYMAQALVGGKQTQRWNDQTQVVYVSIKSGSHLQNWNPQHANAVKQAFSRWQQVLGNRFRFAYTNDPRLTDITVEWWQRAQGTEVGLQTLKWSNNVITEAKINIALWNPKGHVFNSQDIYGIALHEIGHCLGIRGHSDVATDIMYYSMDRRVNDLSDRDINTIRMLYARKPDITNPIGTHLLQYRYYEYYARLGAQALVNNNPNQAVKYFTTAQQYYSHDHRISMLLGLSSYGLGQYEKAVASLKPALSMPMNKEELATCEFFLAQSYLQLAKQAYKGGNTGSAAQQLASARYHFNRVVNNPSLPNEFRQTASKNHQILQSSGQTAFGLN
;
A
#
# COMPACT_ATOMS: atom_id res chain seq x y z
N MET A 1 8.93 -13.86 37.53
CA MET A 1 7.60 -13.43 37.02
C MET A 1 7.46 -11.90 36.93
N VAL A 2 7.98 -11.13 37.88
CA VAL A 2 7.94 -9.65 37.87
C VAL A 2 8.70 -9.00 36.70
N GLN A 3 9.75 -9.64 36.20
CA GLN A 3 10.54 -9.15 35.05
C GLN A 3 9.86 -9.37 33.68
N ARG A 4 8.94 -10.34 33.59
CA ARG A 4 8.11 -10.55 32.38
C ARG A 4 7.00 -9.51 32.27
N GLN A 5 6.36 -9.13 33.38
CA GLN A 5 5.29 -8.11 33.38
C GLN A 5 5.77 -6.70 32.99
N LYS A 6 7.03 -6.33 33.28
CA LYS A 6 7.59 -5.02 32.87
C LYS A 6 7.90 -4.92 31.36
N GLN A 7 8.04 -6.05 30.65
CA GLN A 7 8.24 -6.05 29.20
C GLN A 7 6.94 -5.85 28.41
N TRP A 8 5.78 -6.12 29.02
CA TRP A 8 4.46 -5.92 28.40
C TRP A 8 3.97 -4.47 28.48
N ALA A 9 4.46 -3.68 29.45
CA ALA A 9 4.08 -2.27 29.61
C ALA A 9 4.60 -1.35 28.48
N CYS A 10 5.77 -1.66 27.90
CA CYS A 10 6.28 -0.95 26.72
C CYS A 10 5.51 -1.29 25.42
N LEU A 11 4.75 -2.39 25.38
CA LEU A 11 4.04 -2.85 24.18
C LEU A 11 2.74 -2.07 23.94
N LEU A 12 2.14 -1.50 25.00
CA LEU A 12 0.83 -0.82 24.96
C LEU A 12 0.91 0.69 24.67
N LEU A 13 2.08 1.30 24.85
CA LEU A 13 2.31 2.74 24.66
C LEU A 13 2.65 3.15 23.21
N VAL A 14 2.98 2.18 22.34
CA VAL A 14 3.40 2.43 20.94
C VAL A 14 2.23 2.30 19.94
N LEU A 15 1.01 1.97 20.42
CA LEU A 15 -0.16 1.70 19.59
C LEU A 15 -0.97 2.95 19.18
N SER A 16 -0.57 4.15 19.58
CA SER A 16 -1.24 5.40 19.19
C SER A 16 -0.29 6.34 18.46
N LEU A 17 -0.76 6.84 17.31
CA LEU A 17 -0.14 7.80 16.39
C LEU A 17 0.83 7.24 15.33
N VAL A 18 0.32 7.10 14.10
CA VAL A 18 1.13 7.04 12.88
C VAL A 18 0.47 7.93 11.82
N CYS A 19 1.17 8.99 11.41
CA CYS A 19 0.85 9.81 10.23
C CYS A 19 2.14 10.13 9.44
N ILE A 20 1.96 10.35 8.14
CA ILE A 20 2.87 10.10 7.01
C ILE A 20 3.81 11.27 6.68
N THR A 21 5.03 10.98 6.19
CA THR A 21 5.73 11.85 5.18
C THR A 21 6.54 11.03 4.18
N ALA A 22 6.62 11.54 2.94
CA ALA A 22 7.13 10.88 1.73
C ALA A 22 8.50 11.42 1.27
N LEU A 23 9.23 10.63 0.48
CA LEU A 23 10.44 11.05 -0.25
C LEU A 23 10.44 10.47 -1.67
N SER A 24 10.85 11.31 -2.62
CA SER A 24 10.78 11.12 -4.08
C SER A 24 12.10 10.63 -4.68
N SER A 25 12.00 9.97 -5.85
CA SER A 25 13.11 9.83 -6.80
C SER A 25 12.54 9.70 -8.22
N LEU A 26 13.17 10.43 -9.15
CA LEU A 26 12.86 10.55 -10.58
C LEU A 26 13.59 9.47 -11.38
N SER A 27 12.98 8.98 -12.47
CA SER A 27 13.52 9.14 -13.84
C SER A 27 12.68 8.38 -14.87
N GLY A 28 12.51 9.00 -16.03
CA GLY A 28 11.88 8.45 -17.22
C GLY A 28 11.56 9.58 -18.19
N GLU A 29 12.22 9.59 -19.35
CA GLU A 29 12.17 10.65 -20.36
C GLU A 29 10.75 11.07 -20.73
N VAL A 30 10.52 12.39 -20.70
CA VAL A 30 9.22 13.01 -20.96
C VAL A 30 9.08 13.27 -22.46
N TRP A 31 8.19 12.52 -23.10
CA TRP A 31 7.65 12.87 -24.41
C TRP A 31 6.23 13.43 -24.23
N ALA A 32 6.13 14.67 -23.76
CA ALA A 32 4.91 15.47 -23.86
C ALA A 32 5.34 16.92 -24.11
N VAL A 33 5.31 17.33 -25.38
CA VAL A 33 5.70 18.68 -25.85
C VAL A 33 4.44 19.47 -26.28
N GLY A 34 3.27 19.10 -25.79
CA GLY A 34 1.98 19.66 -26.21
C GLY A 34 1.15 20.18 -25.03
N ALA A 35 0.07 20.91 -25.34
CA ALA A 35 -0.85 21.41 -24.33
C ALA A 35 -1.43 20.28 -23.46
N ASP A 36 -1.63 20.57 -22.18
CA ASP A 36 -2.16 19.66 -21.16
C ASP A 36 -3.05 20.43 -20.15
N TYR A 37 -3.53 19.73 -19.12
CA TYR A 37 -4.20 20.29 -17.94
C TYR A 37 -3.74 19.58 -16.67
N MET A 38 -2.43 19.35 -16.57
CA MET A 38 -1.82 18.58 -15.48
C MET A 38 -2.06 19.20 -14.11
N ALA A 39 -2.20 20.53 -14.02
CA ALA A 39 -2.51 21.23 -12.76
C ALA A 39 -3.87 20.78 -12.19
N GLN A 40 -4.87 20.58 -13.06
CA GLN A 40 -6.21 20.11 -12.71
C GLN A 40 -6.21 18.60 -12.44
N ALA A 41 -5.32 17.84 -13.07
CA ALA A 41 -5.24 16.39 -12.91
C ALA A 41 -4.74 15.93 -11.52
N LEU A 42 -4.03 16.78 -10.78
CA LEU A 42 -3.44 16.44 -9.48
C LEU A 42 -4.43 16.56 -8.32
N VAL A 43 -4.34 15.66 -7.33
CA VAL A 43 -5.07 15.78 -6.05
C VAL A 43 -4.64 17.07 -5.35
N GLY A 44 -5.60 17.97 -5.12
CA GLY A 44 -5.34 19.28 -4.52
C GLY A 44 -4.30 20.11 -5.27
N GLY A 45 -4.10 19.86 -6.57
CA GLY A 45 -3.11 20.51 -7.41
C GLY A 45 -1.65 20.11 -7.14
N LYS A 46 -1.39 19.09 -6.31
CA LYS A 46 -0.03 18.74 -5.87
C LYS A 46 0.31 17.25 -6.00
N GLN A 47 -0.57 16.38 -5.55
CA GLN A 47 -0.27 14.96 -5.40
C GLN A 47 -0.72 14.16 -6.62
N THR A 48 0.11 13.22 -7.01
CA THR A 48 -0.19 12.25 -8.07
C THR A 48 -0.92 11.04 -7.49
N GLN A 49 -2.08 10.70 -8.05
CA GLN A 49 -2.80 9.48 -7.74
C GLN A 49 -2.85 8.64 -9.01
N ARG A 50 -2.20 7.47 -9.03
CA ARG A 50 -2.20 6.59 -10.22
C ARG A 50 -1.84 5.16 -9.87
N TRP A 51 -2.09 4.23 -10.79
CA TRP A 51 -1.66 2.84 -10.64
C TRP A 51 -0.13 2.71 -10.67
N ASN A 52 0.40 1.77 -9.88
CA ASN A 52 1.83 1.52 -9.67
C ASN A 52 2.51 1.01 -10.94
N ASP A 53 3.80 1.32 -11.11
CA ASP A 53 4.58 0.87 -12.27
C ASP A 53 4.90 -0.63 -12.26
N GLN A 54 4.83 -1.28 -11.10
CA GLN A 54 4.95 -2.74 -10.98
C GLN A 54 3.64 -3.48 -11.23
N THR A 55 2.53 -2.76 -11.41
CA THR A 55 1.24 -3.36 -11.76
C THR A 55 1.32 -3.88 -13.19
N GLN A 56 1.20 -5.19 -13.39
CA GLN A 56 1.17 -5.77 -14.74
C GLN A 56 -0.24 -5.86 -15.31
N VAL A 57 -1.22 -6.13 -14.44
CA VAL A 57 -2.62 -6.32 -14.80
C VAL A 57 -3.50 -5.59 -13.80
N VAL A 58 -4.45 -4.81 -14.32
CA VAL A 58 -5.57 -4.25 -13.55
C VAL A 58 -6.82 -5.03 -13.95
N TYR A 59 -7.42 -5.72 -12.99
CA TYR A 59 -8.58 -6.56 -13.28
C TYR A 59 -9.89 -5.77 -13.16
N VAL A 60 -10.71 -5.85 -14.20
CA VAL A 60 -11.96 -5.11 -14.33
C VAL A 60 -13.14 -6.07 -14.31
N SER A 61 -14.11 -5.83 -13.43
CA SER A 61 -15.41 -6.51 -13.45
C SER A 61 -16.48 -5.56 -13.98
N ILE A 62 -17.03 -5.87 -15.15
CA ILE A 62 -18.16 -5.13 -15.72
C ILE A 62 -19.42 -5.92 -15.39
N LYS A 63 -20.24 -5.44 -14.45
CA LYS A 63 -21.45 -6.13 -14.03
C LYS A 63 -22.47 -6.18 -15.16
N SER A 64 -23.31 -7.21 -15.19
CA SER A 64 -24.46 -7.24 -16.11
C SER A 64 -25.50 -6.23 -15.65
N GLY A 65 -25.95 -5.38 -16.57
CA GLY A 65 -27.10 -4.49 -16.38
C GLY A 65 -28.39 -5.08 -16.96
N SER A 66 -28.47 -6.38 -17.26
CA SER A 66 -29.61 -7.02 -17.93
C SER A 66 -30.96 -6.88 -17.22
N HIS A 67 -30.95 -6.49 -15.94
CA HIS A 67 -32.15 -6.18 -15.16
C HIS A 67 -32.65 -4.73 -15.35
N LEU A 68 -31.90 -3.90 -16.08
CA LEU A 68 -32.20 -2.50 -16.34
C LEU A 68 -32.76 -2.30 -17.76
N GLN A 69 -33.73 -1.40 -17.89
CA GLN A 69 -34.34 -1.08 -19.18
C GLN A 69 -33.33 -0.39 -20.10
N ASN A 70 -33.33 -0.81 -21.38
CA ASN A 70 -32.44 -0.33 -22.45
C ASN A 70 -30.96 -0.67 -22.28
N TRP A 71 -30.61 -1.44 -21.25
CA TRP A 71 -29.29 -2.06 -21.21
C TRP A 71 -29.17 -3.14 -22.29
N ASN A 72 -28.02 -3.23 -22.93
CA ASN A 72 -27.69 -4.34 -23.82
C ASN A 72 -26.18 -4.66 -23.75
N PRO A 73 -25.74 -5.85 -24.25
CA PRO A 73 -24.34 -6.25 -24.20
C PRO A 73 -23.35 -5.31 -24.92
N GLN A 74 -23.80 -4.52 -25.90
CA GLN A 74 -22.93 -3.55 -26.58
C GLN A 74 -22.49 -2.41 -25.65
N HIS A 75 -23.26 -2.10 -24.60
CA HIS A 75 -22.82 -1.15 -23.58
C HIS A 75 -21.59 -1.65 -22.83
N ALA A 76 -21.56 -2.94 -22.47
CA ALA A 76 -20.37 -3.54 -21.87
C ALA A 76 -19.18 -3.57 -22.86
N ASN A 77 -19.44 -3.80 -24.16
CA ASN A 77 -18.38 -3.73 -25.18
C ASN A 77 -17.82 -2.31 -25.35
N ALA A 78 -18.66 -1.28 -25.30
CA ALA A 78 -18.24 0.13 -25.33
C ALA A 78 -17.31 0.46 -24.15
N VAL A 79 -17.64 0.00 -22.94
CA VAL A 79 -16.76 0.16 -21.77
C VAL A 79 -15.40 -0.54 -22.00
N LYS A 80 -15.40 -1.77 -22.54
CA LYS A 80 -14.15 -2.48 -22.87
C LYS A 80 -13.30 -1.74 -23.91
N GLN A 81 -13.94 -1.14 -24.91
CA GLN A 81 -13.26 -0.31 -25.91
C GLN A 81 -12.63 0.93 -25.26
N ALA A 82 -13.32 1.57 -24.31
CA ALA A 82 -12.78 2.73 -23.59
C ALA A 82 -11.54 2.35 -22.74
N PHE A 83 -11.58 1.20 -22.03
CA PHE A 83 -10.39 0.67 -21.35
C PHE A 83 -9.24 0.37 -22.33
N SER A 84 -9.54 -0.26 -23.46
CA SER A 84 -8.54 -0.55 -24.49
C SER A 84 -7.91 0.73 -25.04
N ARG A 85 -8.69 1.79 -25.22
CA ARG A 85 -8.20 3.09 -25.69
C ARG A 85 -7.23 3.72 -24.70
N TRP A 86 -7.58 3.75 -23.41
CA TRP A 86 -6.67 4.21 -22.36
C TRP A 86 -5.40 3.36 -22.25
N GLN A 87 -5.52 2.04 -22.36
CA GLN A 87 -4.36 1.14 -22.35
C GLN A 87 -3.37 1.47 -23.47
N GLN A 88 -3.87 1.74 -24.68
CA GLN A 88 -3.06 2.08 -25.84
C GLN A 88 -2.30 3.40 -25.63
N VAL A 89 -2.96 4.46 -25.16
CA VAL A 89 -2.32 5.77 -24.99
C VAL A 89 -1.28 5.78 -23.85
N LEU A 90 -1.46 4.92 -22.86
CA LEU A 90 -0.49 4.60 -21.81
C LEU A 90 0.65 3.70 -22.30
N GLY A 91 0.71 3.33 -23.59
CA GLY A 91 1.78 2.52 -24.15
C GLY A 91 1.80 1.09 -23.62
N ASN A 92 0.64 0.53 -23.25
CA ASN A 92 0.51 -0.81 -22.66
C ASN A 92 1.35 -1.00 -21.38
N ARG A 93 1.52 0.06 -20.58
CA ARG A 93 2.25 0.00 -19.30
C ARG A 93 1.73 -1.09 -18.35
N PHE A 94 0.42 -1.34 -18.40
CA PHE A 94 -0.26 -2.47 -17.77
C PHE A 94 -1.45 -2.86 -18.64
N ARG A 95 -1.95 -4.09 -18.45
CA ARG A 95 -3.11 -4.61 -19.18
C ARG A 95 -4.38 -4.51 -18.34
N PHE A 96 -5.50 -4.15 -18.96
CA PHE A 96 -6.81 -4.41 -18.38
C PHE A 96 -7.26 -5.84 -18.71
N ALA A 97 -7.48 -6.65 -17.68
CA ALA A 97 -8.04 -8.00 -17.83
C ALA A 97 -9.45 -8.05 -17.26
N TYR A 98 -10.36 -8.78 -17.90
CA TYR A 98 -11.76 -8.83 -17.48
C TYR A 98 -12.04 -10.07 -16.64
N THR A 99 -12.74 -9.90 -15.53
CA THR A 99 -13.08 -10.99 -14.62
C THR A 99 -14.49 -10.87 -14.05
N ASN A 100 -15.13 -12.02 -13.84
CA ASN A 100 -16.38 -12.12 -13.09
C ASN A 100 -16.14 -12.50 -11.63
N ASP A 101 -14.89 -12.82 -11.26
CA ASP A 101 -14.52 -13.15 -9.90
C ASP A 101 -14.36 -11.85 -9.08
N PRO A 102 -15.27 -11.56 -8.13
CA PRO A 102 -15.15 -10.37 -7.29
C PRO A 102 -13.87 -10.37 -6.46
N ARG A 103 -13.26 -11.55 -6.25
CA ARG A 103 -11.98 -11.69 -5.55
C ARG A 103 -10.84 -11.12 -6.40
N LEU A 104 -10.87 -11.30 -7.71
CA LEU A 104 -9.85 -10.76 -8.60
C LEU A 104 -10.16 -9.34 -9.06
N THR A 105 -11.18 -8.64 -8.56
CA THR A 105 -11.57 -7.35 -9.15
C THR A 105 -10.85 -6.17 -8.52
N ASP A 106 -10.11 -5.40 -9.34
CA ASP A 106 -9.53 -4.12 -8.94
C ASP A 106 -10.51 -2.95 -9.20
N ILE A 107 -11.10 -2.90 -10.41
CA ILE A 107 -12.07 -1.89 -10.82
C ILE A 107 -13.43 -2.55 -11.05
N THR A 108 -14.47 -2.06 -10.39
CA THR A 108 -15.85 -2.49 -10.66
C THR A 108 -16.60 -1.47 -11.50
N VAL A 109 -17.21 -1.92 -12.60
CA VAL A 109 -18.14 -1.10 -13.40
C VAL A 109 -19.57 -1.59 -13.18
N GLU A 110 -20.43 -0.68 -12.74
CA GLU A 110 -21.86 -0.91 -12.48
C GLU A 110 -22.73 0.06 -13.28
N TRP A 111 -24.02 -0.24 -13.34
CA TRP A 111 -24.98 0.49 -14.15
C TRP A 111 -26.04 1.14 -13.27
N TRP A 112 -26.44 2.35 -13.65
CA TRP A 112 -27.62 3.01 -13.10
C TRP A 112 -28.71 3.09 -14.15
N GLN A 113 -29.97 2.92 -13.73
CA GLN A 113 -31.11 3.13 -14.64
C GLN A 113 -31.16 4.58 -15.12
N ARG A 114 -30.88 5.55 -14.25
CA ARG A 114 -30.89 6.99 -14.53
C ARG A 114 -29.71 7.68 -13.84
N ALA A 115 -29.31 8.82 -14.39
CA ALA A 115 -28.36 9.73 -13.79
C ALA A 115 -28.73 10.09 -12.33
N GLN A 116 -27.73 10.29 -11.49
CA GLN A 116 -27.89 10.75 -10.12
C GLN A 116 -27.71 12.27 -10.09
N GLY A 117 -28.81 13.02 -10.03
CA GLY A 117 -28.75 14.47 -10.20
C GLY A 117 -28.29 14.85 -11.61
N THR A 118 -27.17 15.55 -11.74
CA THR A 118 -26.55 15.90 -13.04
C THR A 118 -25.51 14.88 -13.52
N GLU A 119 -25.15 13.91 -12.67
CA GLU A 119 -24.08 12.95 -12.94
C GLU A 119 -24.61 11.74 -13.73
N VAL A 120 -24.14 11.63 -14.96
CA VAL A 120 -24.40 10.54 -15.90
C VAL A 120 -23.41 9.38 -15.77
N GLY A 121 -22.28 9.64 -15.14
CA GLY A 121 -21.27 8.70 -14.71
C GLY A 121 -20.72 9.16 -13.36
N LEU A 122 -20.21 8.21 -12.57
CA LEU A 122 -19.51 8.54 -11.33
C LEU A 122 -18.41 7.53 -11.05
N GLN A 123 -17.20 8.07 -10.94
CA GLN A 123 -16.02 7.36 -10.48
C GLN A 123 -15.82 7.55 -8.97
N THR A 124 -15.75 6.44 -8.21
CA THR A 124 -15.36 6.42 -6.79
C THR A 124 -13.99 5.76 -6.61
N LEU A 125 -12.99 6.51 -6.15
CA LEU A 125 -11.68 6.00 -5.75
C LEU A 125 -11.51 6.25 -4.25
N LYS A 126 -11.27 5.20 -3.46
CA LYS A 126 -10.93 5.32 -2.04
C LYS A 126 -9.48 4.94 -1.83
N TRP A 127 -8.83 5.62 -0.88
CA TRP A 127 -7.49 5.30 -0.46
C TRP A 127 -7.34 5.47 1.06
N SER A 128 -6.38 4.76 1.62
CA SER A 128 -5.98 4.86 3.02
C SER A 128 -4.46 4.74 3.09
N ASN A 129 -3.81 5.61 3.87
CA ASN A 129 -2.35 5.66 3.96
C ASN A 129 -1.64 5.70 2.59
N ASN A 130 -2.16 6.52 1.67
CA ASN A 130 -1.68 6.64 0.28
C ASN A 130 -1.80 5.36 -0.57
N VAL A 131 -2.52 4.35 -0.09
CA VAL A 131 -2.81 3.12 -0.84
C VAL A 131 -4.25 3.14 -1.34
N ILE A 132 -4.45 2.99 -2.64
CA ILE A 132 -5.79 2.82 -3.23
C ILE A 132 -6.37 1.51 -2.68
N THR A 133 -7.60 1.56 -2.19
CA THR A 133 -8.30 0.41 -1.57
C THR A 133 -9.56 0.00 -2.33
N GLU A 134 -10.13 0.91 -3.12
CA GLU A 134 -11.35 0.68 -3.89
C GLU A 134 -11.37 1.57 -5.13
N ALA A 135 -11.75 0.98 -6.28
CA ALA A 135 -12.03 1.70 -7.51
C ALA A 135 -13.37 1.21 -8.10
N LYS A 136 -14.32 2.13 -8.26
CA LYS A 136 -15.64 1.86 -8.82
C LYS A 136 -16.01 2.91 -9.85
N ILE A 137 -16.71 2.49 -10.89
CA ILE A 137 -17.30 3.33 -11.92
C ILE A 137 -18.78 2.95 -12.01
N ASN A 138 -19.65 3.94 -11.98
CA ASN A 138 -21.07 3.76 -12.28
C ASN A 138 -21.40 4.53 -13.56
N ILE A 139 -22.21 3.93 -14.43
CA ILE A 139 -22.63 4.56 -15.69
C ILE A 139 -24.14 4.51 -15.78
N ALA A 140 -24.78 5.67 -15.95
CA ALA A 140 -26.20 5.74 -16.19
C ALA A 140 -26.55 5.32 -17.62
N LEU A 141 -27.76 4.78 -17.81
CA LEU A 141 -28.31 4.46 -19.13
C LEU A 141 -29.16 5.60 -19.71
N TRP A 142 -29.49 6.58 -18.90
CA TRP A 142 -30.33 7.72 -19.28
C TRP A 142 -29.78 9.00 -18.67
N ASN A 143 -29.81 10.09 -19.44
CA ASN A 143 -29.49 11.41 -18.91
C ASN A 143 -30.68 11.99 -18.11
N PRO A 144 -30.45 13.07 -17.34
CA PRO A 144 -31.52 13.71 -16.55
C PRO A 144 -32.69 14.25 -17.37
N LYS A 145 -32.48 14.50 -18.68
CA LYS A 145 -33.49 14.99 -19.62
C LYS A 145 -34.31 13.86 -20.28
N GLY A 146 -34.06 12.60 -19.92
CA GLY A 146 -34.80 11.44 -20.46
C GLY A 146 -34.27 10.87 -21.78
N HIS A 147 -33.09 11.31 -22.25
CA HIS A 147 -32.42 10.69 -23.39
C HIS A 147 -31.79 9.36 -22.97
N VAL A 148 -32.14 8.28 -23.67
CA VAL A 148 -31.51 6.95 -23.56
C VAL A 148 -30.15 6.96 -24.24
N PHE A 149 -29.09 6.58 -23.52
CA PHE A 149 -27.76 6.50 -24.08
C PHE A 149 -27.59 5.30 -25.00
N ASN A 150 -27.03 5.54 -26.18
CA ASN A 150 -26.57 4.48 -27.09
C ASN A 150 -25.12 4.06 -26.75
N SER A 151 -24.58 3.07 -27.45
CA SER A 151 -23.24 2.55 -27.18
C SER A 151 -22.11 3.59 -27.37
N GLN A 152 -22.25 4.58 -28.25
CA GLN A 152 -21.26 5.65 -28.37
C GLN A 152 -21.31 6.61 -27.19
N ASP A 153 -22.51 6.94 -26.70
CA ASP A 153 -22.64 7.78 -25.52
C ASP A 153 -22.01 7.08 -24.29
N ILE A 154 -22.27 5.78 -24.13
CA ILE A 154 -21.64 4.94 -23.09
C ILE A 154 -20.12 4.90 -23.26
N TYR A 155 -19.61 4.82 -24.49
CA TYR A 155 -18.16 4.87 -24.75
C TYR A 155 -17.54 6.20 -24.28
N GLY A 156 -18.17 7.34 -24.59
CA GLY A 156 -17.70 8.66 -24.15
C GLY A 156 -17.73 8.83 -22.63
N ILE A 157 -18.85 8.44 -21.99
CA ILE A 157 -18.95 8.43 -20.52
C ILE A 157 -17.86 7.54 -19.92
N ALA A 158 -17.69 6.33 -20.45
CA ALA A 158 -16.69 5.40 -19.95
C ALA A 158 -15.26 5.96 -20.10
N LEU A 159 -14.92 6.60 -21.23
CA LEU A 159 -13.61 7.23 -21.39
C LEU A 159 -13.35 8.27 -20.29
N HIS A 160 -14.34 9.14 -20.01
CA HIS A 160 -14.25 10.16 -18.96
C HIS A 160 -14.02 9.53 -17.57
N GLU A 161 -14.90 8.62 -17.15
CA GLU A 161 -14.81 8.00 -15.82
C GLU A 161 -13.57 7.13 -15.66
N ILE A 162 -13.10 6.47 -16.73
CA ILE A 162 -11.85 5.72 -16.70
C ILE A 162 -10.65 6.67 -16.56
N GLY A 163 -10.67 7.86 -17.18
CA GLY A 163 -9.64 8.87 -16.98
C GLY A 163 -9.49 9.27 -15.51
N HIS A 164 -10.61 9.47 -14.82
CA HIS A 164 -10.63 9.68 -13.37
C HIS A 164 -10.09 8.47 -12.57
N CYS A 165 -10.44 7.26 -13.00
CA CYS A 165 -9.99 6.01 -12.38
C CYS A 165 -8.48 5.75 -12.56
N LEU A 166 -7.90 6.27 -13.65
CA LEU A 166 -6.47 6.20 -13.94
C LEU A 166 -5.65 7.28 -13.23
N GLY A 167 -6.32 8.33 -12.74
CA GLY A 167 -5.68 9.31 -11.87
C GLY A 167 -5.88 10.78 -12.21
N ILE A 168 -6.62 11.11 -13.26
CA ILE A 168 -6.93 12.51 -13.58
C ILE A 168 -7.99 12.98 -12.57
N ARG A 169 -7.64 13.77 -11.56
CA ARG A 169 -8.56 14.07 -10.43
C ARG A 169 -9.44 15.30 -10.58
N GLY A 170 -9.20 16.10 -11.59
CA GLY A 170 -10.05 17.23 -11.98
C GLY A 170 -10.52 17.10 -13.41
N HIS A 171 -11.10 18.18 -13.92
CA HIS A 171 -11.60 18.24 -15.28
C HIS A 171 -10.70 19.13 -16.14
N SER A 172 -10.70 18.84 -17.44
CA SER A 172 -10.20 19.79 -18.42
C SER A 172 -11.08 21.06 -18.42
N ASP A 173 -10.47 22.17 -18.80
CA ASP A 173 -11.11 23.48 -19.02
C ASP A 173 -11.59 23.67 -20.48
N VAL A 174 -11.35 22.71 -21.38
CA VAL A 174 -11.70 22.83 -22.80
C VAL A 174 -12.74 21.78 -23.20
N ALA A 175 -13.85 22.25 -23.76
CA ALA A 175 -15.03 21.43 -24.10
C ALA A 175 -14.85 20.41 -25.24
N THR A 176 -13.67 20.34 -25.87
CA THR A 176 -13.33 19.31 -26.87
C THR A 176 -12.57 18.13 -26.26
N ASP A 177 -12.16 18.23 -25.00
CA ASP A 177 -11.44 17.17 -24.30
C ASP A 177 -12.43 16.22 -23.66
N ILE A 178 -12.08 14.92 -23.60
CA ILE A 178 -12.98 13.95 -22.97
C ILE A 178 -13.14 14.24 -21.48
N MET A 179 -12.10 14.76 -20.83
CA MET A 179 -12.11 15.06 -19.40
C MET A 179 -12.81 16.39 -19.06
N TYR A 180 -13.47 17.05 -20.02
CA TYR A 180 -14.33 18.20 -19.72
C TYR A 180 -15.59 17.76 -18.96
N TYR A 181 -16.02 18.54 -17.97
CA TYR A 181 -17.05 18.13 -17.00
C TYR A 181 -18.47 17.98 -17.59
N SER A 182 -18.76 18.55 -18.77
CA SER A 182 -20.10 18.51 -19.38
C SER A 182 -20.12 17.65 -20.63
N MET A 183 -21.21 16.89 -20.78
CA MET A 183 -21.53 16.08 -21.96
C MET A 183 -22.47 16.76 -22.96
N ASP A 184 -22.71 18.08 -22.84
CA ASP A 184 -23.56 18.79 -23.80
C ASP A 184 -23.00 18.74 -25.24
N ARG A 185 -21.70 18.47 -25.38
CA ARG A 185 -21.05 18.21 -26.65
C ARG A 185 -20.56 16.76 -26.69
N ARG A 186 -20.91 16.05 -27.76
CA ARG A 186 -20.43 14.69 -27.99
C ARG A 186 -18.96 14.73 -28.42
N VAL A 187 -18.09 14.33 -27.51
CA VAL A 187 -16.67 14.05 -27.79
C VAL A 187 -16.53 12.54 -28.03
N ASN A 188 -15.93 12.16 -29.16
CA ASN A 188 -15.91 10.78 -29.61
C ASN A 188 -14.60 10.02 -29.31
N ASP A 189 -13.53 10.69 -28.87
CA ASP A 189 -12.26 10.08 -28.50
C ASP A 189 -11.43 11.03 -27.61
N LEU A 190 -10.32 10.54 -27.07
CA LEU A 190 -9.33 11.31 -26.32
C LEU A 190 -8.70 12.40 -27.22
N SER A 191 -8.66 13.63 -26.71
CA SER A 191 -7.88 14.72 -27.32
C SER A 191 -6.38 14.53 -27.08
N ASP A 192 -5.56 15.29 -27.82
CA ASP A 192 -4.11 15.35 -27.55
C ASP A 192 -3.82 15.84 -26.12
N ARG A 193 -4.65 16.72 -25.57
CA ARG A 193 -4.51 17.22 -24.18
C ARG A 193 -4.79 16.13 -23.17
N ASP A 194 -5.81 15.29 -23.40
CA ASP A 194 -6.11 14.14 -22.54
C ASP A 194 -4.93 13.15 -22.53
N ILE A 195 -4.36 12.88 -23.72
CA ILE A 195 -3.22 11.98 -23.91
C ILE A 195 -1.96 12.54 -23.24
N ASN A 196 -1.65 13.81 -23.44
CA ASN A 196 -0.48 14.45 -22.83
C ASN A 196 -0.59 14.44 -21.30
N THR A 197 -1.77 14.79 -20.78
CA THR A 197 -2.01 14.84 -19.32
C THR A 197 -1.80 13.46 -18.68
N ILE A 198 -2.39 12.39 -19.23
CA ILE A 198 -2.21 11.06 -18.64
C ILE A 198 -0.76 10.56 -18.73
N ARG A 199 -0.07 10.83 -19.85
CA ARG A 199 1.34 10.43 -20.02
C ARG A 199 2.24 11.16 -19.03
N MET A 200 2.02 12.46 -18.84
CA MET A 200 2.75 13.26 -17.85
C MET A 200 2.46 12.80 -16.42
N LEU A 201 1.22 12.44 -16.09
CA LEU A 201 0.86 11.87 -14.79
C LEU A 201 1.64 10.58 -14.53
N TYR A 202 1.70 9.69 -15.52
CA TYR A 202 2.41 8.41 -15.40
C TYR A 202 3.94 8.53 -15.49
N ALA A 203 4.48 9.62 -16.03
CA ALA A 203 5.91 9.92 -15.97
C ALA A 203 6.39 10.33 -14.56
N ARG A 204 5.48 10.72 -13.66
CA ARG A 204 5.80 11.12 -12.28
C ARG A 204 5.70 9.95 -11.31
N LYS A 205 6.51 9.96 -10.24
CA LYS A 205 6.39 9.01 -9.13
C LYS A 205 5.01 9.18 -8.46
N PRO A 206 4.25 8.12 -8.18
CA PRO A 206 2.96 8.24 -7.52
C PRO A 206 3.12 8.62 -6.05
N ASP A 207 2.31 9.56 -5.58
CA ASP A 207 2.13 9.84 -4.15
C ASP A 207 1.09 8.92 -3.54
N ILE A 208 0.02 8.61 -4.30
CA ILE A 208 -1.06 7.69 -3.95
C ILE A 208 -1.15 6.62 -5.05
N THR A 209 -1.10 5.33 -4.69
CA THR A 209 -1.04 4.22 -5.65
C THR A 209 -1.74 2.97 -5.15
N ASN A 210 -2.05 2.01 -6.03
CA ASN A 210 -2.39 0.66 -5.58
C ASN A 210 -1.19 0.00 -4.88
N PRO A 211 -1.44 -1.03 -4.05
CA PRO A 211 -0.42 -1.80 -3.34
C PRO A 211 0.74 -2.23 -4.26
N ILE A 212 1.96 -2.02 -3.80
CA ILE A 212 3.16 -2.28 -4.60
C ILE A 212 3.31 -3.78 -4.84
N GLY A 213 3.45 -4.17 -6.11
CA GLY A 213 3.69 -5.55 -6.53
C GLY A 213 2.59 -6.53 -6.18
N THR A 214 1.40 -6.06 -5.78
CA THR A 214 0.27 -6.94 -5.42
C THR A 214 -1.09 -6.39 -5.85
N HIS A 215 -2.05 -7.29 -5.99
CA HIS A 215 -3.44 -7.00 -6.34
C HIS A 215 -4.23 -6.45 -5.14
N LEU A 216 -5.25 -5.63 -5.38
CA LEU A 216 -6.03 -4.99 -4.30
C LEU A 216 -6.64 -6.01 -3.31
N LEU A 217 -7.09 -7.18 -3.77
CA LEU A 217 -7.58 -8.23 -2.87
C LEU A 217 -6.50 -8.80 -1.95
N GLN A 218 -5.30 -9.11 -2.47
CA GLN A 218 -4.23 -9.62 -1.61
C GLN A 218 -3.92 -8.60 -0.52
N TYR A 219 -3.93 -7.32 -0.87
CA TYR A 219 -3.83 -6.23 0.10
C TYR A 219 -5.02 -6.19 1.10
N ARG A 220 -6.26 -6.43 0.67
CA ARG A 220 -7.41 -6.54 1.60
C ARG A 220 -7.28 -7.72 2.56
N TYR A 221 -6.79 -8.87 2.10
CA TYR A 221 -6.48 -10.00 2.99
C TYR A 221 -5.36 -9.65 3.95
N TYR A 222 -4.29 -8.99 3.47
CA TYR A 222 -3.26 -8.41 4.30
C TYR A 222 -3.86 -7.53 5.41
N GLU A 223 -4.72 -6.57 5.07
CA GLU A 223 -5.33 -5.67 6.06
C GLU A 223 -6.20 -6.44 7.06
N TYR A 224 -6.97 -7.43 6.59
CA TYR A 224 -7.79 -8.28 7.44
C TYR A 224 -6.95 -9.04 8.47
N TYR A 225 -5.90 -9.73 8.02
CA TYR A 225 -5.02 -10.49 8.92
C TYR A 225 -4.17 -9.58 9.81
N ALA A 226 -3.74 -8.41 9.32
CA ALA A 226 -3.07 -7.40 10.12
C ALA A 226 -3.94 -6.95 11.30
N ARG A 227 -5.23 -6.67 11.05
CA ARG A 227 -6.19 -6.28 12.11
C ARG A 227 -6.41 -7.41 13.12
N LEU A 228 -6.58 -8.65 12.65
CA LEU A 228 -6.71 -9.81 13.55
C LEU A 228 -5.44 -10.03 14.40
N GLY A 229 -4.25 -9.84 13.82
CA GLY A 229 -2.99 -9.91 14.54
C GLY A 229 -2.87 -8.84 15.63
N ALA A 230 -3.23 -7.60 15.30
CA ALA A 230 -3.26 -6.51 16.28
C ALA A 230 -4.26 -6.77 17.41
N GLN A 231 -5.46 -7.27 17.08
CA GLN A 231 -6.46 -7.67 18.08
C GLN A 231 -5.96 -8.81 18.98
N ALA A 232 -5.25 -9.79 18.41
CA ALA A 232 -4.64 -10.87 19.18
C ALA A 232 -3.58 -10.36 20.17
N LEU A 233 -2.80 -9.34 19.81
CA LEU A 233 -1.88 -8.69 20.74
C LEU A 233 -2.60 -7.97 21.87
N VAL A 234 -3.66 -7.21 21.56
CA VAL A 234 -4.50 -6.53 22.57
C VAL A 234 -5.09 -7.55 23.55
N ASN A 235 -5.49 -8.72 23.05
CA ASN A 235 -6.00 -9.82 23.87
C ASN A 235 -4.91 -10.66 24.56
N ASN A 236 -3.65 -10.20 24.56
CA ASN A 236 -2.50 -10.88 25.15
C ASN A 236 -2.32 -12.34 24.63
N ASN A 237 -2.59 -12.56 23.34
CA ASN A 237 -2.44 -13.84 22.66
C ASN A 237 -1.36 -13.78 21.57
N PRO A 238 -0.07 -13.74 21.94
CA PRO A 238 1.04 -13.59 21.00
C PRO A 238 1.17 -14.76 20.02
N ASN A 239 0.78 -15.98 20.41
CA ASN A 239 0.76 -17.14 19.50
C ASN A 239 -0.16 -16.91 18.32
N GLN A 240 -1.36 -16.40 18.59
CA GLN A 240 -2.33 -16.09 17.54
C GLN A 240 -1.90 -14.86 16.72
N ALA A 241 -1.31 -13.85 17.38
CA ALA A 241 -0.74 -12.69 16.69
C ALA A 241 0.34 -13.10 15.68
N VAL A 242 1.28 -13.96 16.07
CA VAL A 242 2.31 -14.48 15.16
C VAL A 242 1.70 -15.19 13.96
N LYS A 243 0.67 -16.03 14.16
CA LYS A 243 -0.03 -16.70 13.04
C LYS A 243 -0.60 -15.68 12.06
N TYR A 244 -1.38 -14.72 12.55
CA TYR A 244 -2.02 -13.72 11.72
C TYR A 244 -1.02 -12.79 11.02
N PHE A 245 0.02 -12.31 11.70
CA PHE A 245 1.03 -11.47 11.06
C PHE A 245 1.89 -12.25 10.05
N THR A 246 2.15 -13.55 10.29
CA THR A 246 2.80 -14.40 9.28
C THR A 246 1.93 -14.48 8.01
N THR A 247 0.63 -14.71 8.16
CA THR A 247 -0.31 -14.73 7.03
C THR A 247 -0.41 -13.37 6.35
N ALA A 248 -0.46 -12.27 7.11
CA ALA A 248 -0.47 -10.91 6.54
C ALA A 248 0.79 -10.63 5.70
N GLN A 249 1.98 -11.00 6.20
CA GLN A 249 3.25 -10.84 5.50
C GLN A 249 3.32 -11.65 4.20
N GLN A 250 2.68 -12.83 4.16
CA GLN A 250 2.58 -13.65 2.93
C GLN A 250 1.77 -12.95 1.83
N TYR A 251 0.74 -12.18 2.20
CA TYR A 251 -0.07 -11.42 1.24
C TYR A 251 0.56 -10.09 0.86
N TYR A 252 1.26 -9.43 1.78
CA TYR A 252 1.92 -8.15 1.52
C TYR A 252 3.14 -7.95 2.43
N SER A 253 4.33 -8.11 1.85
CA SER A 253 5.61 -7.99 2.56
C SER A 253 6.20 -6.58 2.57
N HIS A 254 5.63 -5.64 1.83
CA HIS A 254 6.14 -4.27 1.70
C HIS A 254 5.73 -3.34 2.86
N ASP A 255 5.02 -3.85 3.87
CA ASP A 255 4.71 -3.10 5.09
C ASP A 255 5.65 -3.50 6.23
N HIS A 256 6.55 -2.59 6.60
CA HIS A 256 7.52 -2.82 7.66
C HIS A 256 6.86 -3.04 9.01
N ARG A 257 5.66 -2.48 9.25
CA ARG A 257 4.96 -2.56 10.53
C ARG A 257 4.53 -3.99 10.82
N ILE A 258 4.10 -4.74 9.80
CA ILE A 258 3.77 -6.16 10.00
C ILE A 258 5.01 -6.99 10.29
N SER A 259 6.11 -6.71 9.59
CA SER A 259 7.39 -7.37 9.85
C SER A 259 7.91 -7.06 11.26
N MET A 260 7.75 -5.81 11.71
CA MET A 260 8.03 -5.37 13.07
C MET A 260 7.16 -6.09 14.10
N LEU A 261 5.83 -6.05 13.96
CA LEU A 261 4.89 -6.68 14.89
C LEU A 261 5.06 -8.20 14.96
N LEU A 262 5.30 -8.86 13.81
CA LEU A 262 5.65 -10.28 13.77
C LEU A 262 6.93 -10.55 14.55
N GLY A 263 7.96 -9.74 14.34
CA GLY A 263 9.24 -9.83 15.03
C GLY A 263 9.12 -9.69 16.54
N LEU A 264 8.41 -8.67 17.01
CA LEU A 264 8.14 -8.42 18.42
C LEU A 264 7.34 -9.55 19.07
N SER A 265 6.29 -10.02 18.38
CA SER A 265 5.46 -11.13 18.85
C SER A 265 6.27 -12.43 18.97
N SER A 266 7.11 -12.73 17.96
CA SER A 266 8.00 -13.88 17.97
C SER A 266 9.06 -13.78 19.07
N TYR A 267 9.64 -12.60 19.31
CA TYR A 267 10.55 -12.38 20.44
C TYR A 267 9.87 -12.67 21.78
N GLY A 268 8.64 -12.19 21.99
CA GLY A 268 7.87 -12.44 23.21
C GLY A 268 7.57 -13.91 23.48
N LEU A 269 7.51 -14.74 22.42
CA LEU A 269 7.36 -16.20 22.49
C LEU A 269 8.68 -16.96 22.65
N GLY A 270 9.82 -16.26 22.66
CA GLY A 270 11.15 -16.89 22.66
C GLY A 270 11.57 -17.47 21.30
N GLN A 271 10.85 -17.15 20.22
CA GLN A 271 11.15 -17.57 18.85
C GLN A 271 12.16 -16.60 18.21
N TYR A 272 13.36 -16.53 18.77
CA TYR A 272 14.33 -15.47 18.45
C TYR A 272 14.84 -15.50 17.01
N GLU A 273 14.97 -16.68 16.40
CA GLU A 273 15.34 -16.83 14.98
C GLU A 273 14.28 -16.20 14.07
N LYS A 274 13.00 -16.46 14.36
CA LYS A 274 11.87 -15.88 13.63
C LYS A 274 11.76 -14.37 13.86
N ALA A 275 12.09 -13.91 15.07
CA ALA A 275 12.16 -12.48 15.38
C ALA A 275 13.21 -11.78 14.51
N VAL A 276 14.43 -12.34 14.44
CA VAL A 276 15.51 -11.83 13.57
C VAL A 276 15.10 -11.83 12.10
N ALA A 277 14.54 -12.93 11.61
CA ALA A 277 14.12 -13.09 10.22
C ALA A 277 13.04 -12.06 9.81
N SER A 278 12.22 -11.62 10.76
CA SER A 278 11.17 -10.63 10.51
C SER A 278 11.65 -9.19 10.66
N LEU A 279 12.46 -8.89 11.68
CA LEU A 279 12.92 -7.53 11.97
C LEU A 279 14.00 -7.04 11.01
N LYS A 280 14.91 -7.92 10.58
CA LYS A 280 16.05 -7.52 9.75
C LYS A 280 15.64 -6.92 8.39
N PRO A 281 14.70 -7.52 7.62
CA PRO A 281 14.21 -6.91 6.39
C PRO A 281 13.39 -5.63 6.61
N ALA A 282 12.73 -5.49 7.77
CA ALA A 282 11.94 -4.29 8.07
C ALA A 282 12.83 -3.02 8.08
N LEU A 283 14.08 -3.14 8.54
CA LEU A 283 15.05 -2.03 8.62
C LEU A 283 15.45 -1.42 7.27
N SER A 284 15.18 -2.09 6.13
CA SER A 284 15.43 -1.50 4.81
C SER A 284 14.27 -0.67 4.28
N MET A 285 13.17 -0.55 5.03
CA MET A 285 11.97 0.18 4.64
C MET A 285 11.88 1.52 5.39
N PRO A 286 11.21 2.54 4.81
CA PRO A 286 11.00 3.83 5.48
C PRO A 286 10.22 3.65 6.79
N MET A 287 10.75 4.18 7.88
CA MET A 287 10.14 4.10 9.21
C MET A 287 10.43 5.36 10.02
N ASN A 288 9.59 5.65 11.01
CA ASN A 288 9.84 6.74 11.95
C ASN A 288 10.92 6.36 12.98
N LYS A 289 11.28 7.31 13.85
CA LYS A 289 12.40 7.13 14.80
C LYS A 289 12.06 6.11 15.88
N GLU A 290 10.80 6.04 16.29
CA GLU A 290 10.29 5.11 17.30
C GLU A 290 10.29 3.67 16.78
N GLU A 291 9.81 3.47 15.55
CA GLU A 291 9.81 2.19 14.84
C GLU A 291 11.25 1.71 14.60
N LEU A 292 12.16 2.62 14.19
CA LEU A 292 13.58 2.31 14.02
C LEU A 292 14.23 1.88 15.33
N ALA A 293 14.04 2.66 16.40
CA ALA A 293 14.57 2.32 17.72
C ALA A 293 14.04 0.96 18.20
N THR A 294 12.75 0.69 17.99
CA THR A 294 12.10 -0.57 18.35
C THR A 294 12.70 -1.74 17.58
N CYS A 295 12.79 -1.65 16.25
CA CYS A 295 13.33 -2.71 15.41
C CYS A 295 14.80 -3.02 15.78
N GLU A 296 15.65 -2.01 15.85
CA GLU A 296 17.07 -2.17 16.22
C GLU A 296 17.23 -2.78 17.62
N PHE A 297 16.48 -2.28 18.60
CA PHE A 297 16.57 -2.77 19.97
C PHE A 297 16.16 -4.24 20.09
N PHE A 298 15.00 -4.62 19.53
CA PHE A 298 14.52 -6.00 19.63
C PHE A 298 15.30 -6.97 18.74
N LEU A 299 15.90 -6.48 17.65
CA LEU A 299 16.84 -7.26 16.85
C LEU A 299 18.11 -7.56 17.66
N ALA A 300 18.65 -6.55 18.36
CA ALA A 300 19.79 -6.73 19.26
C ALA A 300 19.49 -7.72 20.40
N GLN A 301 18.32 -7.60 21.03
CA GLN A 301 17.87 -8.53 22.08
C GLN A 301 17.70 -9.96 21.55
N SER A 302 17.10 -10.13 20.37
CA SER A 302 16.95 -11.45 19.75
C SER A 302 18.30 -12.12 19.52
N TYR A 303 19.26 -11.37 18.96
CA TYR A 303 20.62 -11.86 18.78
C TYR A 303 21.31 -12.23 20.09
N LEU A 304 21.13 -11.43 21.15
CA LEU A 304 21.67 -11.74 22.47
C LEU A 304 21.11 -13.06 23.03
N GLN A 305 19.81 -13.32 22.85
CA GLN A 305 19.20 -14.57 23.30
C GLN A 305 19.69 -15.78 22.50
N LEU A 306 19.85 -15.63 21.18
CA LEU A 306 20.45 -16.66 20.33
C LEU A 306 21.91 -16.95 20.74
N ALA A 307 22.68 -15.93 21.06
CA ALA A 307 24.05 -16.09 21.55
C ALA A 307 24.09 -16.92 22.84
N LYS A 308 23.19 -16.63 23.80
CA LYS A 308 23.04 -17.39 25.05
C LYS A 308 22.63 -18.85 24.80
N GLN A 309 21.72 -19.09 23.87
CA GLN A 309 21.30 -20.44 23.50
C GLN A 309 22.44 -21.24 22.87
N ALA A 310 23.17 -20.64 21.91
CA ALA A 310 24.31 -21.28 21.27
C ALA A 310 25.45 -21.60 22.25
N TYR A 311 25.75 -20.68 23.17
CA TYR A 311 26.77 -20.90 24.20
C TYR A 311 26.41 -22.07 25.12
N LYS A 312 25.16 -22.11 25.62
CA LYS A 312 24.66 -23.22 26.44
C LYS A 312 24.67 -24.56 25.69
N GLY A 313 24.45 -24.53 24.38
CA GLY A 313 24.54 -25.71 23.50
C GLY A 313 25.97 -26.10 23.10
N GLY A 314 27.01 -25.44 23.62
CA GLY A 314 28.42 -25.73 23.31
C GLY A 314 28.92 -25.18 21.97
N ASN A 315 28.09 -24.46 21.20
CA ASN A 315 28.49 -23.86 19.93
C ASN A 315 29.03 -22.44 20.14
N THR A 316 30.28 -22.37 20.62
CA THR A 316 30.96 -21.11 20.97
C THR A 316 31.18 -20.19 19.75
N GLY A 317 31.40 -20.76 18.56
CA GLY A 317 31.54 -20.00 17.31
C GLY A 317 30.25 -19.26 16.93
N SER A 318 29.12 -19.97 16.92
CA SER A 318 27.80 -19.36 16.70
C SER A 318 27.49 -18.33 17.79
N ALA A 319 27.77 -18.64 19.06
CA ALA A 319 27.56 -17.72 20.16
C ALA A 319 28.29 -16.38 19.96
N ALA A 320 29.56 -16.41 19.55
CA ALA A 320 30.34 -15.22 19.27
C ALA A 320 29.78 -14.40 18.09
N GLN A 321 29.34 -15.07 17.02
CA GLN A 321 28.74 -14.41 15.85
C GLN A 321 27.44 -13.67 16.21
N GLN A 322 26.55 -14.33 16.95
CA GLN A 322 25.28 -13.72 17.38
C GLN A 322 25.55 -12.56 18.36
N LEU A 323 26.54 -12.70 19.25
CA LEU A 323 26.95 -11.64 20.17
C LEU A 323 27.47 -10.39 19.44
N ALA A 324 28.28 -10.58 18.40
CA ALA A 324 28.76 -9.48 17.55
C ALA A 324 27.59 -8.73 16.88
N SER A 325 26.60 -9.48 16.40
CA SER A 325 25.38 -8.91 15.79
C SER A 325 24.55 -8.14 16.81
N ALA A 326 24.40 -8.65 18.04
CA ALA A 326 23.74 -7.94 19.13
C ALA A 326 24.44 -6.61 19.46
N ARG A 327 25.78 -6.62 19.58
CA ARG A 327 26.58 -5.41 19.85
C ARG A 327 26.40 -4.37 18.75
N TYR A 328 26.42 -4.78 17.49
CA TYR A 328 26.22 -3.90 16.33
C TYR A 328 24.88 -3.15 16.42
N HIS A 329 23.78 -3.87 16.63
CA HIS A 329 22.45 -3.24 16.70
C HIS A 329 22.26 -2.39 17.95
N PHE A 330 22.76 -2.80 19.13
CA PHE A 330 22.73 -1.93 20.32
C PHE A 330 23.51 -0.63 20.09
N ASN A 331 24.67 -0.68 19.42
CA ASN A 331 25.45 0.51 19.10
C ASN A 331 24.69 1.49 18.20
N ARG A 332 23.94 0.98 17.21
CA ARG A 332 23.10 1.83 16.36
C ARG A 332 22.00 2.56 17.13
N VAL A 333 21.48 1.95 18.20
CA VAL A 333 20.53 2.61 19.10
C VAL A 333 21.24 3.65 19.96
N VAL A 334 22.32 3.27 20.65
CA VAL A 334 23.03 4.13 21.62
C VAL A 334 23.59 5.39 20.96
N ASN A 335 24.21 5.24 19.79
CA ASN A 335 24.94 6.33 19.12
C ASN A 335 24.06 7.21 18.23
N ASN A 336 22.75 6.94 18.12
CA ASN A 336 21.86 7.75 17.31
C ASN A 336 21.08 8.74 18.20
N PRO A 337 21.53 10.02 18.31
CA PRO A 337 20.92 10.98 19.23
C PRO A 337 19.48 11.35 18.87
N SER A 338 19.04 11.02 17.66
CA SER A 338 17.66 11.28 17.23
C SER A 338 16.65 10.28 17.81
N LEU A 339 17.10 9.14 18.35
CA LEU A 339 16.21 8.11 18.89
C LEU A 339 15.76 8.39 20.33
N PRO A 340 14.59 7.87 20.75
CA PRO A 340 14.05 8.11 22.09
C PRO A 340 15.02 7.69 23.20
N ASN A 341 15.12 8.54 24.24
CA ASN A 341 16.09 8.38 25.33
C ASN A 341 15.95 7.05 26.08
N GLU A 342 14.72 6.55 26.27
CA GLU A 342 14.45 5.30 26.99
C GLU A 342 15.11 4.09 26.30
N PHE A 343 15.01 4.02 24.97
CA PHE A 343 15.67 2.99 24.17
C PHE A 343 17.18 3.12 24.28
N ARG A 344 17.73 4.34 24.19
CA ARG A 344 19.18 4.58 24.29
C ARG A 344 19.76 4.22 25.65
N GLN A 345 19.08 4.57 26.74
CA GLN A 345 19.51 4.22 28.10
C GLN A 345 19.48 2.71 28.34
N THR A 346 18.40 2.04 27.91
CA THR A 346 18.27 0.59 28.06
C THR A 346 19.27 -0.16 27.19
N ALA A 347 19.49 0.29 25.95
CA ALA A 347 20.51 -0.24 25.06
C ALA A 347 21.91 -0.04 25.62
N SER A 348 22.22 1.12 26.21
CA SER A 348 23.53 1.43 26.80
C SER A 348 23.88 0.48 27.95
N LYS A 349 22.94 0.22 28.87
CA LYS A 349 23.14 -0.75 29.95
C LYS A 349 23.47 -2.15 29.41
N ASN A 350 22.73 -2.61 28.41
CA ASN A 350 22.99 -3.91 27.79
C ASN A 350 24.31 -3.91 27.01
N HIS A 351 24.63 -2.82 26.32
CA HIS A 351 25.86 -2.69 25.56
C HIS A 351 27.11 -2.73 26.45
N GLN A 352 27.08 -2.04 27.60
CA GLN A 352 28.17 -2.06 28.58
C GLN A 352 28.41 -3.46 29.15
N ILE A 353 27.36 -4.20 29.50
CA ILE A 353 27.46 -5.60 29.93
C ILE A 353 28.14 -6.44 28.84
N LEU A 354 27.77 -6.20 27.59
CA LEU A 354 28.34 -6.92 26.45
C LEU A 354 29.79 -6.57 26.16
N GLN A 355 30.33 -5.43 26.60
CA GLN A 355 31.74 -5.08 26.43
C GLN A 355 32.66 -5.77 27.46
N SER A 356 32.11 -6.30 28.56
CA SER A 356 32.87 -7.11 29.51
C SER A 356 33.23 -8.48 28.91
N SER A 357 34.49 -8.91 29.04
CA SER A 357 35.01 -10.15 28.45
C SER A 357 34.55 -11.40 29.21
N GLY A 358 34.12 -12.45 28.49
CA GLY A 358 33.93 -13.81 29.05
C GLY A 358 32.50 -14.20 29.44
N GLN A 359 32.38 -15.16 30.36
CA GLN A 359 31.10 -15.76 30.85
C GLN A 359 30.11 -14.72 31.42
N THR A 360 30.63 -13.59 31.90
CA THR A 360 29.91 -12.41 32.38
C THR A 360 28.99 -11.79 31.30
N ALA A 361 29.40 -11.78 30.03
CA ALA A 361 28.56 -11.27 28.93
C ALA A 361 27.28 -12.10 28.70
N PHE A 362 27.31 -13.38 29.11
CA PHE A 362 26.17 -14.30 29.00
C PHE A 362 25.29 -14.32 30.27
N GLY A 363 25.67 -13.60 31.33
CA GLY A 363 24.98 -13.64 32.62
C GLY A 363 25.05 -15.01 33.28
N LEU A 364 26.11 -15.77 32.98
CA LEU A 364 26.44 -17.02 33.65
C LEU A 364 27.51 -16.68 34.70
N ASN A 365 27.10 -16.63 35.96
CA ASN A 365 27.99 -16.81 37.10
C ASN A 365 27.92 -18.28 37.52
#